data_AF-A0A353VBY5-F1
#
_entry.id   AF-A0A353VBY5-F1
#
_cell.length_a   1.000
_cell.length_b   1.000
_cell.length_c   1.000
_cell.angle_alpha   90.00
_cell.angle_beta   90.00
_cell.angle_gamma   90.00
#
_symmetry.space_group_name_H-M   'P 1'
#
loop_
_entity.id
_entity.type
_entity.pdbx_description
1 polymer ?
#
loop_
_entity_poly.entity_id
_entity_poly.type
_entity_poly.pdbx_seq_one_letter_code
_entity_poly.pdbx_strand_id
1 'polypeptide(L)' 'ALAAALERILTEEQVPFEPGALPAIVRAAEGSLRDALSLLDTAIAYGAGRLGAETVAQL' A
#
# COMPACT_ATOMS: atom_id res chain seq x y z
N ALA A 1 -1.88 -7.81 -11.21
CA ALA A 1 -2.99 -8.39 -10.43
C ALA A 1 -3.05 -7.79 -9.03
N LEU A 2 -2.03 -8.00 -8.19
CA LEU A 2 -2.04 -7.52 -6.80
C LEU A 2 -2.05 -5.98 -6.66
N ALA A 3 -1.21 -5.25 -7.40
CA ALA A 3 -1.19 -3.77 -7.38
C ALA A 3 -2.57 -3.16 -7.69
N ALA A 4 -3.27 -3.67 -8.71
CA ALA A 4 -4.60 -3.21 -9.09
C ALA A 4 -5.66 -3.52 -8.02
N ALA A 5 -5.52 -4.64 -7.29
CA ALA A 5 -6.39 -4.93 -6.16
C ALA A 5 -6.18 -3.93 -5.02
N LEU A 6 -4.92 -3.60 -4.69
CA LEU A 6 -4.61 -2.59 -3.66
C LEU A 6 -5.09 -1.19 -4.06
N GLU A 7 -4.88 -0.80 -5.31
CA GLU A 7 -5.37 0.47 -5.86
C GLU A 7 -6.90 0.59 -5.74
N ARG A 8 -7.61 -0.49 -6.05
CA ARG A 8 -9.07 -0.53 -5.92
C ARG A 8 -9.52 -0.37 -4.47
N ILE A 9 -8.88 -1.08 -3.53
CA ILE A 9 -9.18 -0.98 -2.09
C ILE A 9 -8.97 0.46 -1.60
N LEU A 10 -7.82 1.06 -1.88
CA LEU A 10 -7.51 2.43 -1.47
C LEU A 10 -8.51 3.45 -2.05
N THR A 11 -8.94 3.22 -3.29
CA THR A 11 -9.95 4.07 -3.95
C THR A 11 -11.32 3.92 -3.29
N GLU A 12 -11.75 2.68 -3.02
CA GLU A 12 -13.03 2.37 -2.36
C GLU A 12 -13.08 2.93 -0.92
N GLU A 13 -11.96 2.87 -0.20
CA GLU A 13 -11.83 3.39 1.17
C GLU A 13 -11.48 4.90 1.24
N GLN A 14 -11.34 5.56 0.08
CA GLN A 14 -10.98 6.98 -0.01
C GLN A 14 -9.66 7.33 0.69
N VAL A 15 -8.71 6.39 0.73
CA VAL A 15 -7.37 6.60 1.29
C VAL A 15 -6.52 7.34 0.26
N PRO A 16 -5.97 8.52 0.56
CA PRO A 16 -5.04 9.21 -0.34
C PRO A 16 -3.77 8.39 -0.55
N PHE A 17 -3.38 8.15 -1.80
CA PHE A 17 -2.18 7.37 -2.10
C PHE A 17 -1.40 7.90 -3.31
N GLU A 18 -0.10 7.61 -3.31
CA GLU A 18 0.78 7.79 -4.45
C GLU A 18 0.87 6.46 -5.23
N PRO A 19 0.53 6.41 -6.53
CA PRO A 19 0.60 5.17 -7.31
C PRO A 19 1.99 4.52 -7.31
N GLY A 20 3.05 5.33 -7.15
CA GLY A 20 4.44 4.86 -7.02
C GLY A 20 4.74 4.06 -5.75
N ALA A 21 3.87 4.09 -4.73
CA ALA A 21 4.03 3.34 -3.50
C ALA A 21 3.59 1.86 -3.64
N LEU A 22 2.64 1.58 -4.52
CA LEU A 22 2.04 0.24 -4.68
C LEU A 22 3.05 -0.84 -5.14
N PRO A 23 3.97 -0.57 -6.09
CA PRO A 23 4.97 -1.57 -6.47
C PRO A 23 5.89 -1.99 -5.31
N ALA A 24 6.18 -1.08 -4.37
CA ALA A 24 7.02 -1.39 -3.21
C ALA A 24 6.29 -2.33 -2.23
N ILE A 25 5.01 -2.07 -1.93
CA ILE A 25 4.17 -2.99 -1.14
C ILE A 25 4.08 -4.36 -1.80
N VAL A 26 3.80 -4.42 -3.11
CA VAL A 26 3.66 -5.69 -3.84
C VAL A 26 4.95 -6.51 -3.81
N ARG A 27 6.11 -5.85 -3.92
CA ARG A 27 7.42 -6.51 -3.83
C ARG A 27 7.70 -7.03 -2.43
N ALA A 28 7.43 -6.23 -1.40
CA ALA A 28 7.65 -6.60 -0.01
C ALA A 28 6.72 -7.74 0.44
N ALA A 29 5.53 -7.85 -0.14
CA ALA A 29 4.56 -8.91 0.13
C ALA A 29 4.82 -10.22 -0.64
N GLU A 30 5.83 -10.27 -1.52
CA GLU A 30 6.17 -11.46 -2.33
C GLU A 30 4.96 -12.10 -3.06
N GLY A 31 3.98 -11.30 -3.45
CA GLY A 31 2.77 -11.74 -4.15
C GLY A 31 1.62 -12.25 -3.25
N SER A 32 1.81 -12.28 -1.93
CA SER A 32 0.77 -12.62 -0.95
C SER A 32 -0.20 -11.45 -0.74
N LEU A 33 -1.48 -11.66 -0.99
CA LEU A 33 -2.51 -10.64 -0.74
C LEU A 33 -2.59 -10.29 0.75
N ARG A 34 -2.47 -11.28 1.64
CA ARG A 34 -2.54 -11.06 3.09
C ARG A 34 -1.40 -10.16 3.56
N ASP A 35 -0.18 -10.47 3.15
CA ASP A 35 0.99 -9.70 3.58
C ASP A 35 0.97 -8.30 2.96
N ALA A 36 0.49 -8.18 1.72
CA ALA A 36 0.28 -6.87 1.09
C ALA A 36 -0.72 -6.01 1.85
N LEU A 37 -1.83 -6.57 2.33
CA LEU A 37 -2.80 -5.82 3.14
C LEU A 37 -2.21 -5.41 4.49
N SER A 38 -1.50 -6.31 5.17
CA SER A 38 -0.84 -5.97 6.45
C SER A 38 0.23 -4.87 6.30
N LEU A 39 1.02 -4.91 5.23
CA LEU A 39 2.00 -3.86 4.91
C LEU A 39 1.31 -2.55 4.52
N LEU A 40 0.20 -2.63 3.78
CA LEU A 40 -0.60 -1.48 3.39
C LEU A 40 -1.16 -0.76 4.62
N ASP A 41 -1.78 -1.49 5.55
CA ASP A 41 -2.32 -0.96 6.81
C ASP A 41 -1.22 -0.27 7.63
N THR A 42 -0.05 -0.92 7.72
CA THR A 42 1.11 -0.38 8.44
C THR A 42 1.60 0.93 7.80
N ALA A 43 1.69 0.97 6.47
CA ALA A 43 2.13 2.16 5.74
C ALA A 43 1.14 3.32 5.88
N ILE A 44 -0.17 3.05 5.81
CA ILE A 44 -1.22 4.06 6.00
C ILE A 44 -1.17 4.62 7.43
N ALA A 45 -1.00 3.76 8.44
CA ALA A 45 -0.88 4.18 9.83
C ALA A 45 0.36 5.06 10.04
N TYR A 46 1.51 4.67 9.50
CA TYR A 46 2.75 5.46 9.56
C TYR A 46 2.62 6.80 8.83
N GLY A 47 1.95 6.81 7.67
CA GLY A 47 1.72 8.00 6.85
C GLY A 47 0.63 8.93 7.36
N ALA A 48 0.07 8.70 8.57
CA ALA A 48 -1.04 9.47 9.12
C ALA A 48 -2.30 9.47 8.22
N GLY A 49 -2.68 8.29 7.72
CA GLY A 49 -3.89 8.10 6.92
C GLY A 49 -3.69 8.25 5.41
N ARG A 50 -2.44 8.32 4.93
CA ARG A 50 -2.10 8.35 3.50
C ARG A 50 -0.98 7.35 3.19
N LEU A 51 -0.98 6.85 1.96
CA LEU A 51 0.08 5.98 1.44
C LEU A 51 1.03 6.77 0.53
N GLY A 52 2.26 7.03 1.00
CA GLY A 52 3.30 7.71 0.21
C GLY A 52 4.44 6.77 -0.20
N ALA A 53 5.11 7.06 -1.31
CA ALA A 53 6.27 6.28 -1.74
C ALA A 53 7.43 6.35 -0.73
N GLU A 54 7.65 7.52 -0.14
CA GLU A 54 8.64 7.70 0.93
C GLU A 54 8.27 6.91 2.19
N THR A 55 6.99 6.94 2.59
CA THR A 55 6.49 6.18 3.74
C THR A 55 6.76 4.68 3.58
N VAL A 56 6.47 4.13 2.40
CA VAL A 56 6.73 2.70 2.13
C VAL A 56 8.22 2.38 2.08
N ALA A 57 9.06 3.31 1.62
CA ALA A 57 10.51 3.11 1.61
C ALA A 57 11.17 3.17 3.01
N GLN A 58 10.45 3.67 4.01
CA GLN A 58 10.92 3.80 5.39
C GLN A 58 10.41 2.69 6.34
N LEU A 59 9.53 1.81 5.85
CA LEU A 59 9.10 0.59 6.55
C LEU A 59 10.15 -0.51 6.43
#